data_AF-A0A139PB56-F1
#
_entry.id   AF-A0A139PB56-F1
#
_cell.length_a   1.000
_cell.length_b   1.000
_cell.length_c   1.000
_cell.angle_alpha   90.00
_cell.angle_beta   90.00
_cell.angle_gamma   90.00
#
_symmetry.space_group_name_H-M   'P 1'
#
loop_
_entity.id
_entity.type
_entity.pdbx_description
1 polymer ?
#
loop_
_entity_poly.entity_id
_entity_poly.type
_entity_poly.pdbx_seq_one_letter_code
_entity_poly.pdbx_strand_id
1 'polypeptide(L)'
;MMKKLALTVVLLGMALLTLTGCFTKSSRRFIEGKASELSQVYPTEDLEDLFEKFPGGFSIWSEDLYDYEEEGYLFQSVKLKGDIETQKIIGTVLWKEVTFDNDNKKHTEILYEGGVVYKDGMIQLMDPQANATIRNPKLLVQEFTINRNTLSKLKMGRKSYSFETGSADIDYTITDPIVNNYMRVEQDKELKMIFYIMSGTVENKAYSYTLDIKDGHNSHSELFSGYKKQEFKLYND
;
A
#
# COMPACT_ATOMS: atom_id res chain seq x y z
N MET A 1 22.74 -13.31 51.52
CA MET A 1 23.15 -12.55 50.31
C MET A 1 22.56 -13.08 49.00
N MET A 2 22.37 -14.40 48.83
CA MET A 2 21.80 -14.98 47.59
C MET A 2 20.41 -14.46 47.18
N LYS A 3 19.52 -14.20 48.15
CA LYS A 3 18.15 -13.70 47.88
C LYS A 3 18.11 -12.29 47.25
N LYS A 4 19.10 -11.43 47.57
CA LYS A 4 19.21 -10.09 46.97
C LYS A 4 19.75 -10.18 45.53
N LEU A 5 20.75 -11.05 45.30
CA LEU A 5 21.34 -11.32 43.98
C LEU A 5 20.33 -11.93 42.99
N ALA A 6 19.50 -12.87 43.44
CA ALA A 6 18.45 -13.46 42.62
C ALA A 6 17.40 -12.43 42.16
N LEU A 7 17.00 -11.52 43.05
CA LEU A 7 16.03 -10.47 42.72
C LEU A 7 16.61 -9.47 41.71
N THR A 8 17.90 -9.11 41.83
CA THR A 8 18.58 -8.23 40.86
C THR A 8 18.74 -8.88 39.49
N VAL A 9 19.03 -10.19 39.42
CA VAL A 9 19.11 -10.93 38.15
C VAL A 9 17.74 -11.06 37.48
N VAL A 10 16.66 -11.26 38.24
CA VAL A 10 15.29 -11.30 37.70
C VAL A 10 14.87 -9.93 37.17
N LEU A 11 15.16 -8.85 37.89
CA LEU A 11 14.86 -7.48 37.44
C LEU A 11 15.70 -7.07 36.22
N LEU A 12 16.99 -7.42 36.16
CA LEU A 12 17.81 -7.21 34.97
C LEU A 12 17.31 -8.04 33.79
N GLY A 13 16.93 -9.30 34.03
CA GLY A 13 16.37 -10.19 33.02
C GLY A 13 15.05 -9.65 32.44
N MET A 14 14.15 -9.16 33.30
CA MET A 14 12.91 -8.52 32.86
C MET A 14 13.16 -7.20 32.12
N ALA A 15 14.09 -6.36 32.58
CA ALA A 15 14.46 -5.13 31.88
C ALA A 15 15.14 -5.39 30.52
N LEU A 16 15.97 -6.44 30.42
CA LEU A 16 16.55 -6.89 29.15
C LEU A 16 15.47 -7.44 28.20
N LEU A 17 14.47 -8.17 28.71
CA LEU A 17 13.34 -8.66 27.92
C LEU A 17 12.44 -7.53 27.40
N THR A 18 12.23 -6.47 28.18
CA THR A 18 11.44 -5.31 27.72
C THR A 18 12.21 -4.44 26.73
N LEU A 19 13.52 -4.22 26.92
CA LEU A 19 14.34 -3.50 25.95
C LEU A 19 14.52 -4.29 24.64
N THR A 20 14.84 -5.58 24.71
CA THR A 20 15.02 -6.41 23.50
C THR A 20 13.72 -6.56 22.71
N GLY A 21 12.57 -6.67 23.39
CA GLY A 21 11.25 -6.66 22.74
C GLY A 21 10.99 -5.38 21.93
N CYS A 22 11.39 -4.21 22.42
CA CYS A 22 11.22 -2.94 21.69
C CYS A 22 12.19 -2.76 20.51
N PHE A 23 13.46 -3.19 20.62
CA PHE A 23 14.41 -3.12 19.50
C PHE A 23 14.11 -4.13 18.39
N THR A 24 13.36 -5.20 18.67
CA THR A 24 13.02 -6.19 17.64
C THR A 24 12.11 -5.61 16.56
N LYS A 25 11.14 -4.76 16.93
CA LYS A 25 10.16 -4.17 16.00
C LYS A 25 10.77 -3.19 15.01
N SER A 26 11.87 -2.52 15.38
CA SER A 26 12.60 -1.62 14.48
C SER A 26 13.63 -2.36 13.60
N SER A 27 13.80 -3.67 13.76
CA SER A 27 14.75 -4.45 12.97
C SER A 27 14.28 -4.64 11.52
N ARG A 28 15.24 -4.70 10.57
CA ARG A 28 14.94 -5.01 9.16
C ARG A 28 14.17 -6.32 9.06
N ARG A 29 14.63 -7.36 9.75
CA ARG A 29 14.03 -8.70 9.76
C ARG A 29 12.55 -8.68 10.18
N PHE A 30 12.20 -7.85 11.17
CA PHE A 30 10.81 -7.73 11.62
C PHE A 30 9.96 -6.99 10.59
N ILE A 31 10.40 -5.80 10.15
CA ILE A 31 9.62 -4.97 9.23
C ILE A 31 9.48 -5.66 7.86
N GLU A 32 10.53 -6.30 7.34
CA GLU A 32 10.45 -7.17 6.14
C GLU A 32 9.53 -8.36 6.36
N GLY A 33 9.55 -8.96 7.55
CA GLY A 33 8.63 -10.04 7.90
C GLY A 33 7.18 -9.57 7.77
N LYS A 34 6.89 -8.35 8.26
CA LYS A 34 5.59 -7.71 8.13
C LYS A 34 5.23 -7.36 6.69
N ALA A 35 6.11 -6.68 5.97
CA ALA A 35 5.90 -6.35 4.56
C ALA A 35 5.67 -7.63 3.72
N SER A 36 6.35 -8.73 4.04
CA SER A 36 6.19 -10.00 3.31
C SER A 36 4.82 -10.67 3.49
N GLU A 37 4.00 -10.25 4.46
CA GLU A 37 2.60 -10.70 4.56
C GLU A 37 1.76 -10.25 3.37
N LEU A 38 2.21 -9.23 2.61
CA LEU A 38 1.64 -8.86 1.30
C LEU A 38 1.69 -9.99 0.27
N SER A 39 2.53 -11.01 0.45
CA SER A 39 2.48 -12.24 -0.37
C SER A 39 1.13 -12.97 -0.32
N GLN A 40 0.28 -12.66 0.66
CA GLN A 40 -1.09 -13.16 0.70
C GLN A 40 -1.96 -12.52 -0.38
N VAL A 41 -1.62 -11.33 -0.89
CA VAL A 41 -2.42 -10.62 -1.91
C VAL A 41 -1.65 -10.32 -3.19
N TYR A 42 -0.31 -10.23 -3.14
CA TYR A 42 0.56 -10.00 -4.30
C TYR A 42 1.29 -11.28 -4.74
N PRO A 43 1.09 -11.77 -5.98
CA PRO A 43 0.08 -11.35 -6.94
C PRO A 43 -1.27 -12.04 -6.68
N THR A 44 -2.36 -11.43 -7.10
CA THR A 44 -3.69 -12.05 -7.22
C THR A 44 -4.25 -11.68 -8.59
N GLU A 45 -4.17 -12.60 -9.56
CA GLU A 45 -4.52 -12.34 -10.96
C GLU A 45 -6.00 -11.94 -11.12
N ASP A 46 -6.90 -12.71 -10.47
CA ASP A 46 -8.31 -12.38 -10.35
C ASP A 46 -8.62 -11.83 -8.96
N LEU A 47 -9.06 -10.57 -8.88
CA LEU A 47 -9.36 -9.92 -7.61
C LEU A 47 -10.53 -10.59 -6.87
N GLU A 48 -11.37 -11.38 -7.54
CA GLU A 48 -12.44 -12.15 -6.89
C GLU A 48 -11.88 -13.23 -5.94
N ASP A 49 -10.68 -13.76 -6.20
CA ASP A 49 -10.01 -14.74 -5.32
C ASP A 49 -9.71 -14.18 -3.93
N LEU A 50 -9.68 -12.85 -3.78
CA LEU A 50 -9.46 -12.19 -2.49
C LEU A 50 -10.62 -12.44 -1.52
N PHE A 51 -11.82 -12.78 -1.99
CA PHE A 51 -12.95 -13.13 -1.12
C PHE A 51 -12.68 -14.39 -0.29
N GLU A 52 -11.88 -15.34 -0.80
CA GLU A 52 -11.48 -16.53 -0.03
C GLU A 52 -10.58 -16.17 1.15
N LYS A 53 -9.74 -15.14 0.98
CA LYS A 53 -8.77 -14.68 1.97
C LYS A 53 -9.40 -13.71 2.98
N PHE A 54 -10.37 -12.92 2.53
CA PHE A 54 -11.02 -11.88 3.33
C PHE A 54 -12.55 -12.06 3.36
N PRO A 55 -13.06 -12.90 4.28
CA PRO A 55 -14.49 -13.19 4.37
C PRO A 55 -15.34 -12.02 4.88
N GLY A 56 -14.72 -10.91 5.30
CA GLY A 56 -15.39 -9.64 5.57
C GLY A 56 -15.42 -8.68 4.38
N GLY A 57 -14.91 -9.10 3.22
CA GLY A 57 -14.63 -8.24 2.07
C GLY A 57 -13.27 -7.54 2.19
N PHE A 58 -13.00 -6.64 1.26
CA PHE A 58 -11.74 -5.90 1.18
C PHE A 58 -11.92 -4.54 0.49
N SER A 59 -10.92 -3.67 0.60
CA SER A 59 -10.83 -2.43 -0.17
C SER A 59 -9.45 -2.28 -0.79
N ILE A 60 -9.41 -1.72 -1.99
CA ILE A 60 -8.18 -1.37 -2.70
C ILE A 60 -8.30 0.08 -3.14
N TRP A 61 -7.29 0.89 -2.87
CA TRP A 61 -7.22 2.26 -3.34
C TRP A 61 -5.91 2.44 -4.11
N SER A 62 -6.04 2.67 -5.41
CA SER A 62 -4.95 2.99 -6.33
C SER A 62 -4.92 4.50 -6.56
N GLU A 63 -3.78 5.12 -6.35
CA GLU A 63 -3.52 6.54 -6.63
C GLU A 63 -2.32 6.68 -7.54
N ASP A 64 -2.52 7.31 -8.69
CA ASP A 64 -1.47 7.61 -9.66
C ASP A 64 -1.30 9.13 -9.75
N LEU A 65 -0.09 9.62 -9.47
CA LEU A 65 0.37 10.96 -9.76
C LEU A 65 1.40 10.87 -10.87
N TYR A 66 1.12 11.52 -12.00
CA TYR A 66 1.91 11.36 -13.21
C TYR A 66 1.93 12.65 -14.05
N ASP A 67 2.81 12.66 -15.06
CA ASP A 67 3.07 13.81 -15.92
C ASP A 67 3.34 15.07 -15.09
N TYR A 68 4.11 14.90 -14.00
CA TYR A 68 4.51 16.00 -13.15
C TYR A 68 5.54 16.88 -13.85
N GLU A 69 5.24 18.18 -13.89
CA GLU A 69 6.09 19.27 -14.32
C GLU A 69 6.02 20.39 -13.26
N GLU A 70 6.81 21.47 -13.40
CA GLU A 70 6.77 22.60 -12.45
C GLU A 70 5.38 23.27 -12.42
N GLU A 71 4.69 23.29 -13.57
CA GLU A 71 3.39 23.92 -13.75
C GLU A 71 2.21 23.07 -13.27
N GLY A 72 2.41 21.77 -12.99
CA GLY A 72 1.29 20.90 -12.61
C GLY A 72 1.53 19.40 -12.72
N TYR A 73 0.46 18.63 -12.54
CA TYR A 73 0.44 17.18 -12.72
C TYR A 73 -0.98 16.66 -12.94
N LEU A 74 -1.06 15.44 -13.46
CA LEU A 74 -2.29 14.67 -13.51
C LEU A 74 -2.38 13.70 -12.32
N PHE A 75 -3.59 13.52 -11.81
CA PHE A 75 -3.84 12.62 -10.69
C PHE A 75 -5.09 11.78 -10.95
N GLN A 76 -4.97 10.46 -10.82
CA GLN A 76 -6.11 9.54 -10.88
C GLN A 76 -6.16 8.66 -9.63
N SER A 77 -7.32 8.61 -9.00
CA SER A 77 -7.59 7.79 -7.82
C SER A 77 -8.74 6.83 -8.11
N VAL A 78 -8.51 5.54 -7.97
CA VAL A 78 -9.53 4.50 -8.06
C VAL A 78 -9.70 3.82 -6.71
N LYS A 79 -10.92 3.85 -6.16
CA LYS A 79 -11.27 3.23 -4.87
C LYS A 79 -12.22 2.07 -5.12
N LEU A 80 -11.79 0.85 -4.86
CA LEU A 80 -12.58 -0.37 -5.00
C LEU A 80 -12.97 -0.94 -3.63
N LYS A 81 -14.18 -1.50 -3.56
CA LYS A 81 -14.69 -2.29 -2.45
C LYS A 81 -15.11 -3.66 -2.99
N GLY A 82 -14.45 -4.71 -2.51
CA GLY A 82 -14.93 -6.09 -2.63
C GLY A 82 -15.97 -6.36 -1.56
N ASP A 83 -17.24 -6.40 -1.96
CA ASP A 83 -18.37 -6.61 -1.07
C ASP A 83 -18.75 -8.09 -1.03
N ILE A 84 -18.58 -8.73 0.14
CA ILE A 84 -18.76 -10.18 0.29
C ILE A 84 -20.22 -10.62 0.13
N GLU A 85 -21.20 -9.77 0.45
CA GLU A 85 -22.62 -10.14 0.34
C GLU A 85 -23.06 -10.23 -1.12
N THR A 86 -22.60 -9.27 -1.91
CA THR A 86 -22.94 -9.21 -3.35
C THR A 86 -21.95 -9.98 -4.22
N GLN A 87 -20.79 -10.34 -3.67
CA GLN A 87 -19.63 -10.87 -4.39
C GLN A 87 -19.24 -9.99 -5.59
N LYS A 88 -19.36 -8.67 -5.43
CA LYS A 88 -19.01 -7.69 -6.46
C LYS A 88 -17.89 -6.79 -5.97
N ILE A 89 -17.06 -6.39 -6.92
CA ILE A 89 -16.01 -5.41 -6.70
C ILE A 89 -16.39 -4.15 -7.49
N ILE A 90 -16.85 -3.13 -6.77
CA ILE A 90 -17.31 -1.86 -7.33
C ILE A 90 -16.61 -0.71 -6.64
N GLY A 91 -16.66 0.47 -7.24
CA GLY A 91 -15.91 1.59 -6.73
C GLY A 91 -16.20 2.91 -7.41
N THR A 92 -15.30 3.85 -7.17
CA THR A 92 -15.28 5.14 -7.85
C THR A 92 -13.91 5.45 -8.42
N VAL A 93 -13.89 6.28 -9.46
CA VAL A 93 -12.68 6.90 -10.00
C VAL A 93 -12.83 8.41 -9.91
N LEU A 94 -11.73 9.08 -9.54
CA LEU A 94 -11.56 10.52 -9.61
C LEU A 94 -10.32 10.81 -10.44
N TRP A 95 -10.47 11.52 -11.54
CA TRP A 95 -9.38 12.02 -12.37
C TRP A 95 -9.39 13.54 -12.36
N LYS A 96 -8.25 14.12 -12.00
CA LYS A 96 -8.09 15.58 -11.91
C LYS A 96 -6.76 16.01 -12.49
N GLU A 97 -6.76 17.24 -13.00
CA GLU A 97 -5.56 17.98 -13.31
C GLU A 97 -5.30 18.98 -12.18
N VAL A 98 -4.05 19.11 -11.79
CA VAL A 98 -3.60 20.07 -10.80
C VAL A 98 -2.58 20.97 -11.45
N THR A 99 -2.79 22.28 -11.38
CA THR A 99 -1.86 23.28 -11.90
C THR A 99 -1.42 24.26 -10.82
N PHE A 100 -0.26 24.88 -11.04
CA PHE A 100 0.30 25.90 -10.18
C PHE A 100 0.42 27.20 -10.98
N ASP A 101 -0.09 28.30 -10.43
CA ASP A 101 0.16 29.63 -11.01
C ASP A 101 1.56 30.16 -10.66
N ASN A 102 1.90 31.34 -11.18
CA ASN A 102 3.20 31.98 -10.93
C ASN A 102 3.47 32.30 -9.44
N ASP A 103 2.44 32.31 -8.59
CA ASP A 103 2.53 32.51 -7.14
C ASP A 103 2.53 31.16 -6.38
N ASN A 104 2.71 30.03 -7.08
CA ASN A 104 2.62 28.65 -6.58
C ASN A 104 1.25 28.31 -5.98
N LYS A 105 0.18 29.02 -6.37
CA LYS A 105 -1.16 28.70 -5.91
C LYS A 105 -1.69 27.49 -6.67
N LYS A 106 -2.20 26.52 -5.91
CA LYS A 106 -2.78 25.29 -6.46
C LYS A 106 -4.18 25.54 -7.04
N HIS A 107 -4.37 25.11 -8.27
CA HIS A 107 -5.67 24.99 -8.95
C HIS A 107 -5.97 23.52 -9.21
N THR A 108 -7.24 23.14 -9.24
CA THR A 108 -7.64 21.74 -9.46
C THR A 108 -8.88 21.70 -10.34
N GLU A 109 -8.77 20.99 -11.45
CA GLU A 109 -9.87 20.73 -12.38
C GLU A 109 -10.22 19.24 -12.31
N ILE A 110 -11.49 18.92 -12.08
CA ILE A 110 -11.97 17.55 -12.13
C ILE A 110 -12.27 17.22 -13.59
N LEU A 111 -11.43 16.37 -14.18
CA LEU A 111 -11.58 15.91 -15.56
C LEU A 111 -12.67 14.84 -15.67
N TYR A 112 -12.76 13.95 -14.68
CA TYR A 112 -13.80 12.93 -14.60
C TYR A 112 -14.00 12.43 -13.16
N GLU A 113 -15.25 12.18 -12.80
CA GLU A 113 -15.62 11.46 -11.58
C GLU A 113 -16.77 10.52 -11.91
N GLY A 114 -16.69 9.26 -11.46
CA GLY A 114 -17.70 8.27 -11.80
C GLY A 114 -17.54 6.94 -11.08
N GLY A 115 -18.53 6.07 -11.29
CA GLY A 115 -18.52 4.70 -10.79
C GLY A 115 -17.63 3.79 -11.64
N VAL A 116 -16.99 2.82 -11.01
CA VAL A 116 -16.23 1.75 -11.67
C VAL A 116 -16.67 0.38 -11.18
N VAL A 117 -16.46 -0.62 -12.02
CA VAL A 117 -16.67 -2.03 -11.71
C VAL A 117 -15.45 -2.83 -12.14
N TYR A 118 -15.03 -3.79 -11.32
CA TYR A 118 -14.07 -4.79 -11.75
C TYR A 118 -14.82 -5.92 -12.46
N LYS A 119 -14.42 -6.20 -13.69
CA LYS A 119 -15.02 -7.23 -14.53
C LYS A 119 -14.02 -7.70 -15.59
N ASP A 120 -14.03 -8.99 -15.89
CA ASP A 120 -13.17 -9.59 -16.93
C ASP A 120 -11.67 -9.33 -16.67
N GLY A 121 -11.27 -9.36 -15.39
CA GLY A 121 -9.88 -9.17 -14.97
C GLY A 121 -9.40 -7.71 -14.91
N MET A 122 -10.27 -6.72 -15.17
CA MET A 122 -9.91 -5.30 -15.27
C MET A 122 -10.97 -4.39 -14.64
N ILE A 123 -10.55 -3.19 -14.26
CA ILE A 123 -11.43 -2.10 -13.84
C ILE A 123 -12.01 -1.42 -15.08
N GLN A 124 -13.32 -1.24 -15.10
CA GLN A 124 -14.08 -0.62 -16.19
C GLN A 124 -14.94 0.53 -15.65
N LEU A 125 -15.10 1.60 -16.43
CA LEU A 125 -16.07 2.66 -16.11
C LEU A 125 -17.49 2.11 -16.21
N MET A 126 -18.35 2.48 -15.26
CA MET A 126 -19.77 2.11 -15.32
C MET A 126 -20.56 2.94 -16.33
N ASP A 127 -20.10 4.16 -16.64
CA ASP A 127 -20.68 4.99 -17.68
C ASP A 127 -20.05 4.68 -19.05
N PRO A 128 -20.79 4.04 -19.98
CA PRO A 128 -20.26 3.70 -21.30
C PRO A 128 -20.11 4.90 -22.24
N GLN A 129 -20.63 6.08 -21.87
CA GLN A 129 -20.51 7.31 -22.66
C GLN A 129 -19.38 8.22 -22.14
N ALA A 130 -18.72 7.85 -21.03
CA ALA A 130 -17.63 8.61 -20.45
C ALA A 130 -16.43 8.69 -21.40
N ASN A 131 -15.94 9.90 -21.65
CA ASN A 131 -14.69 10.13 -22.38
C ASN A 131 -13.50 10.18 -21.41
N ALA A 132 -13.35 9.14 -20.59
CA ALA A 132 -12.27 9.00 -19.63
C ALA A 132 -11.64 7.62 -19.71
N THR A 133 -10.38 7.49 -19.31
CA THR A 133 -9.66 6.21 -19.31
C THR A 133 -9.04 5.98 -17.94
N ILE A 134 -9.15 4.76 -17.45
CA ILE A 134 -8.44 4.33 -16.24
C ILE A 134 -6.97 4.10 -16.64
N ARG A 135 -6.04 4.79 -15.98
CA ARG A 135 -4.61 4.73 -16.28
C ARG A 135 -4.09 3.30 -16.14
N ASN A 136 -4.46 2.64 -15.04
CA ASN A 136 -4.09 1.27 -14.74
C ASN A 136 -5.36 0.42 -14.54
N PRO A 137 -5.96 -0.11 -15.63
CA PRO A 137 -7.15 -0.96 -15.53
C PRO A 137 -6.87 -2.29 -14.84
N LYS A 138 -5.63 -2.78 -14.93
CA LYS A 138 -5.10 -3.83 -14.06
C LYS A 138 -4.30 -3.19 -12.95
N LEU A 139 -4.55 -3.63 -11.73
CA LEU A 139 -3.87 -3.12 -10.54
C LEU A 139 -2.52 -3.79 -10.34
N LEU A 140 -1.61 -3.13 -9.61
CA LEU A 140 -0.26 -3.66 -9.36
C LEU A 140 -0.33 -4.97 -8.56
N VAL A 141 -1.32 -5.12 -7.68
CA VAL A 141 -1.62 -6.37 -6.97
C VAL A 141 -1.89 -7.57 -7.88
N GLN A 142 -2.30 -7.35 -9.14
CA GLN A 142 -2.51 -8.43 -10.10
C GLN A 142 -1.22 -8.86 -10.80
N GLU A 143 -0.22 -7.97 -10.89
CA GLU A 143 0.93 -8.15 -11.77
C GLU A 143 2.24 -8.36 -11.01
N PHE A 144 2.40 -7.75 -9.84
CA PHE A 144 3.66 -7.74 -9.11
C PHE A 144 3.70 -8.76 -7.97
N THR A 145 4.84 -9.44 -7.82
CA THR A 145 5.04 -10.45 -6.77
C THR A 145 5.85 -9.90 -5.61
N ILE A 146 5.29 -9.99 -4.40
CA ILE A 146 5.96 -9.56 -3.17
C ILE A 146 6.15 -10.77 -2.28
N ASN A 147 7.39 -11.09 -1.93
CA ASN A 147 7.66 -12.13 -0.95
C ASN A 147 8.98 -11.86 -0.21
N ARG A 148 9.17 -12.57 0.90
CA ARG A 148 10.34 -12.37 1.77
C ARG A 148 11.67 -12.59 1.04
N ASN A 149 11.73 -13.57 0.13
CA ASN A 149 12.94 -13.92 -0.58
C ASN A 149 13.36 -12.86 -1.59
N THR A 150 12.39 -12.21 -2.26
CA THR A 150 12.67 -11.09 -3.16
C THR A 150 13.06 -9.85 -2.36
N LEU A 151 12.29 -9.47 -1.34
CA LEU A 151 12.56 -8.29 -0.52
C LEU A 151 13.94 -8.31 0.14
N SER A 152 14.36 -9.46 0.69
CA SER A 152 15.67 -9.59 1.36
C SER A 152 16.87 -9.37 0.44
N LYS A 153 16.70 -9.51 -0.88
CA LYS A 153 17.76 -9.29 -1.89
C LYS A 153 17.82 -7.84 -2.37
N LEU A 154 16.76 -7.06 -2.16
CA LEU A 154 16.71 -5.67 -2.59
C LEU A 154 17.64 -4.79 -1.75
N LYS A 155 18.16 -3.75 -2.40
CA LYS A 155 18.96 -2.70 -1.74
C LYS A 155 18.02 -1.85 -0.90
N MET A 156 17.99 -2.12 0.40
CA MET A 156 17.22 -1.33 1.38
C MET A 156 17.82 0.08 1.51
N GLY A 157 16.98 1.10 1.45
CA GLY A 157 17.33 2.47 1.81
C GLY A 157 17.10 2.71 3.29
N ARG A 158 15.92 3.22 3.65
CA ARG A 158 15.52 3.50 5.04
C ARG A 158 14.55 2.44 5.56
N LYS A 159 14.57 2.27 6.89
CA LYS A 159 13.49 1.63 7.63
C LYS A 159 13.16 2.45 8.87
N SER A 160 11.91 2.47 9.29
CA SER A 160 11.48 3.12 10.52
C SER A 160 10.42 2.31 11.25
N TYR A 161 10.40 2.48 12.57
CA TYR A 161 9.32 2.05 13.43
C TYR A 161 9.04 3.20 14.39
N SER A 162 7.80 3.68 14.40
CA SER A 162 7.37 4.76 15.28
C SER A 162 6.84 4.15 16.58
N PHE A 163 7.49 4.46 17.70
CA PHE A 163 7.01 4.04 19.01
C PHE A 163 5.75 4.80 19.46
N GLU A 164 5.51 5.98 18.89
CA GLU A 164 4.34 6.81 19.20
C GLU A 164 3.08 6.27 18.54
N THR A 165 3.17 5.96 17.24
CA THR A 165 2.01 5.51 16.46
C THR A 165 1.92 3.98 16.38
N GLY A 166 3.02 3.27 16.60
CA GLY A 166 3.12 1.82 16.41
C GLY A 166 3.21 1.37 14.95
N SER A 167 3.32 2.31 13.99
CA SER A 167 3.48 2.02 12.56
C SER A 167 4.94 1.79 12.18
N ALA A 168 5.15 1.13 11.03
CA ALA A 168 6.47 0.89 10.47
C ALA A 168 6.52 1.29 8.98
N ASP A 169 7.71 1.60 8.49
CA ASP A 169 7.99 1.74 7.07
C ASP A 169 9.33 1.12 6.70
N ILE A 170 9.45 0.70 5.44
CA ILE A 170 10.70 0.25 4.85
C ILE A 170 10.73 0.57 3.36
N ASP A 171 11.86 1.09 2.88
CA ASP A 171 12.05 1.42 1.47
C ASP A 171 13.24 0.71 0.84
N TYR A 172 13.13 0.53 -0.48
CA TYR A 172 14.10 -0.15 -1.33
C TYR A 172 14.30 0.65 -2.61
N THR A 173 15.50 0.50 -3.17
CA THR A 173 15.71 0.70 -4.61
C THR A 173 15.32 -0.58 -5.34
N ILE A 174 14.51 -0.47 -6.38
CA ILE A 174 14.06 -1.59 -7.22
C ILE A 174 14.27 -1.28 -8.70
N THR A 175 14.71 -2.29 -9.43
CA THR A 175 14.71 -2.31 -10.90
C THR A 175 13.98 -3.58 -11.29
N ASP A 176 12.76 -3.45 -11.80
CA ASP A 176 11.91 -4.57 -12.13
C ASP A 176 11.06 -4.23 -13.36
N PRO A 177 11.07 -5.07 -14.41
CA PRO A 177 10.38 -4.76 -15.68
C PRO A 177 8.87 -4.63 -15.52
N ILE A 178 8.23 -5.37 -14.59
CA ILE A 178 6.79 -5.24 -14.32
C ILE A 178 6.53 -3.85 -13.73
N VAL A 179 7.31 -3.46 -12.71
CA VAL A 179 7.15 -2.16 -12.06
C VAL A 179 7.48 -1.00 -13.01
N ASN A 180 8.52 -1.13 -13.85
CA ASN A 180 8.86 -0.12 -14.87
C ASN A 180 7.73 0.04 -15.90
N ASN A 181 7.17 -1.07 -16.39
CA ASN A 181 6.04 -1.05 -17.33
C ASN A 181 4.79 -0.42 -16.70
N TYR A 182 4.47 -0.80 -15.45
CA TYR A 182 3.33 -0.28 -14.72
C TYR A 182 3.44 1.25 -14.51
N MET A 183 4.64 1.72 -14.16
CA MET A 183 4.94 3.15 -14.02
C MET A 183 5.07 3.89 -15.37
N ARG A 184 5.05 3.17 -16.51
CA ARG A 184 5.25 3.68 -17.86
C ARG A 184 6.59 4.41 -18.04
N VAL A 185 7.64 3.85 -17.45
CA VAL A 185 9.02 4.36 -17.55
C VAL A 185 9.90 3.42 -18.37
N GLU A 186 11.09 3.88 -18.72
CA GLU A 186 12.09 3.07 -19.43
C GLU A 186 12.44 1.80 -18.64
N GLN A 187 12.76 0.73 -19.39
CA GLN A 187 13.26 -0.51 -18.78
C GLN A 187 14.57 -0.26 -18.03
N ASP A 188 14.84 -1.07 -17.03
CA ASP A 188 16.00 -0.99 -16.15
C ASP A 188 16.09 0.30 -15.31
N LYS A 189 15.06 1.16 -15.33
CA LYS A 189 15.00 2.36 -14.50
C LYS A 189 14.93 1.98 -13.02
N GLU A 190 15.84 2.53 -12.22
CA GLU A 190 15.78 2.42 -10.77
C GLU A 190 14.63 3.28 -10.21
N LEU A 191 13.75 2.64 -9.44
CA LEU A 191 12.62 3.27 -8.76
C LEU A 191 12.75 3.11 -7.25
N LYS A 192 12.05 3.96 -6.49
CA LYS A 192 11.94 3.79 -5.04
C LYS A 192 10.64 3.08 -4.70
N MET A 193 10.73 1.94 -4.01
CA MET A 193 9.57 1.20 -3.50
C MET A 193 9.50 1.31 -1.99
N ILE A 194 8.35 1.68 -1.45
CA ILE A 194 8.13 1.94 -0.03
C ILE A 194 6.94 1.12 0.45
N PHE A 195 7.09 0.45 1.58
CA PHE A 195 5.99 -0.17 2.30
C PHE A 195 5.68 0.64 3.54
N TYR A 196 4.44 1.10 3.68
CA TYR A 196 3.92 1.62 4.94
C TYR A 196 3.02 0.57 5.60
N ILE A 197 3.28 0.30 6.88
CA ILE A 197 2.63 -0.75 7.65
C ILE A 197 1.95 -0.08 8.84
N MET A 198 0.62 -0.02 8.78
CA MET A 198 -0.19 0.60 9.82
C MET A 198 -0.07 -0.15 11.15
N SER A 199 -0.28 0.56 12.26
CA SER A 199 -0.09 0.00 13.61
C SER A 199 -0.94 -1.24 13.89
N GLY A 200 -2.21 -1.22 13.46
CA GLY A 200 -3.08 -2.40 13.52
C GLY A 200 -2.50 -3.62 12.82
N THR A 201 -1.81 -3.42 11.69
CA THR A 201 -1.14 -4.47 10.91
C THR A 201 0.14 -4.96 11.57
N VAL A 202 0.95 -4.04 12.11
CA VAL A 202 2.12 -4.39 12.92
C VAL A 202 1.72 -5.27 14.11
N GLU A 203 0.56 -5.00 14.71
CA GLU A 203 0.01 -5.73 15.85
C GLU A 203 -0.82 -6.97 15.49
N ASN A 204 -0.94 -7.33 14.20
CA ASN A 204 -1.78 -8.44 13.71
C ASN A 204 -3.29 -8.30 13.99
N LYS A 205 -3.75 -7.08 14.25
CA LYS A 205 -5.17 -6.76 14.50
C LYS A 205 -5.93 -6.45 13.22
N ALA A 206 -5.24 -5.93 12.21
CA ALA A 206 -5.79 -5.62 10.89
C ALA A 206 -4.86 -6.14 9.79
N TYR A 207 -5.38 -6.25 8.57
CA TYR A 207 -4.57 -6.44 7.37
C TYR A 207 -4.70 -5.17 6.53
N SER A 208 -3.76 -4.24 6.69
CA SER A 208 -3.79 -2.94 6.01
C SER A 208 -2.37 -2.47 5.68
N TYR A 209 -2.12 -2.23 4.41
CA TYR A 209 -0.81 -1.92 3.86
C TYR A 209 -0.92 -0.81 2.82
N THR A 210 0.14 -0.01 2.68
CA THR A 210 0.36 0.85 1.53
C THR A 210 1.66 0.44 0.85
N LEU A 211 1.59 0.18 -0.45
CA LEU A 211 2.75 0.09 -1.33
C LEU A 211 2.84 1.39 -2.12
N ASP A 212 4.00 2.04 -2.12
CA ASP A 212 4.24 3.27 -2.87
C ASP A 212 5.49 3.10 -3.75
N ILE A 213 5.34 3.41 -5.04
CA ILE A 213 6.40 3.37 -6.05
C ILE A 213 6.62 4.81 -6.53
N LYS A 214 7.85 5.31 -6.37
CA LYS A 214 8.21 6.68 -6.76
C LYS A 214 9.22 6.73 -7.90
N ASP A 215 8.98 7.67 -8.79
CA ASP A 215 9.89 8.15 -9.84
C ASP A 215 9.96 9.68 -9.77
N GLY A 216 10.90 10.19 -8.95
CA GLY A 216 10.95 11.62 -8.66
C GLY A 216 9.67 12.10 -7.97
N HIS A 217 8.93 12.98 -8.66
CA HIS A 217 7.63 13.49 -8.20
C HIS A 217 6.45 12.62 -8.64
N ASN A 218 6.61 11.81 -9.69
CA ASN A 218 5.61 10.84 -10.12
C ASN A 218 5.55 9.69 -9.10
N SER A 219 4.35 9.19 -8.85
CA SER A 219 4.15 8.10 -7.90
C SER A 219 2.93 7.26 -8.23
N HIS A 220 3.01 5.98 -7.87
CA HIS A 220 1.86 5.09 -7.75
C HIS A 220 1.78 4.62 -6.30
N SER A 221 0.62 4.78 -5.67
CA SER A 221 0.33 4.24 -4.35
C SER A 221 -0.84 3.27 -4.42
N GLU A 222 -0.69 2.10 -3.81
CA GLU A 222 -1.73 1.09 -3.68
C GLU A 222 -1.95 0.77 -2.20
N LEU A 223 -3.10 1.18 -1.68
CA LEU A 223 -3.56 0.84 -0.35
C LEU A 223 -4.45 -0.38 -0.42
N PHE A 224 -4.12 -1.40 0.36
CA PHE A 224 -4.93 -2.61 0.51
C PHE A 224 -5.42 -2.73 1.94
N SER A 225 -6.71 -3.00 2.14
CA SER A 225 -7.25 -3.41 3.44
C SER A 225 -8.17 -4.62 3.31
N GLY A 226 -7.92 -5.64 4.12
CA GLY A 226 -8.70 -6.88 4.15
C GLY A 226 -9.37 -7.11 5.50
N TYR A 227 -10.62 -7.57 5.49
CA TYR A 227 -11.44 -7.67 6.69
C TYR A 227 -11.76 -9.14 7.04
N LYS A 228 -11.62 -9.49 8.33
CA LYS A 228 -11.93 -10.85 8.84
C LYS A 228 -13.42 -11.08 9.08
N LYS A 229 -14.15 -9.99 9.32
CA LYS A 229 -15.59 -9.91 9.48
C LYS A 229 -16.01 -8.62 8.83
N GLN A 230 -17.26 -8.53 8.40
CA GLN A 230 -17.81 -7.30 7.89
C GLN A 230 -17.82 -6.27 9.02
N GLU A 231 -16.81 -5.40 9.04
CA GLU A 231 -16.77 -4.26 9.94
C GLU A 231 -17.33 -3.07 9.17
N PHE A 232 -18.60 -2.75 9.41
CA PHE A 232 -19.15 -1.45 9.04
C PHE A 232 -18.46 -0.36 9.86
N LYS A 233 -17.33 0.18 9.38
CA LYS A 233 -16.87 1.53 9.71
C LYS A 233 -16.09 2.11 8.54
N LEU A 234 -16.80 2.91 7.73
CA LEU A 234 -16.19 3.96 6.93
C LEU A 234 -15.42 4.87 7.90
N TYR A 235 -14.10 4.89 7.79
CA TYR A 235 -13.38 6.11 8.13
C TYR A 235 -13.44 6.97 6.86
N ASN A 236 -14.18 8.08 6.96
CA ASN A 236 -14.37 9.16 5.98
C ASN A 236 -15.55 9.01 4.99
N ASP A 237 -16.78 9.00 5.54
CA ASP A 237 -17.82 9.88 5.00
C ASP A 237 -17.64 11.29 5.61
#